data_AF-A0A1Z5IWQ0-F1
#
_entry.id   AF-A0A1Z5IWQ0-F1
#
_cell.length_a   1.000
_cell.length_b   1.000
_cell.length_c   1.000
_cell.angle_alpha   90.00
_cell.angle_beta   90.00
_cell.angle_gamma   90.00
#
_symmetry.space_group_name_H-M   'P 1'
#
loop_
_entity.id
_entity.type
_entity.pdbx_description
1 polymer ?
#
loop_
_entity_poly.entity_id
_entity_poly.type
_entity_poly.pdbx_seq_one_letter_code
_entity_poly.pdbx_strand_id
1 'polypeptide(L)'
;MVCVTTIIIVNFIHSRGGRAALAVREDEIAAESMGINVFKWKLAAFVLGAATAAVAGSMQASYLQTIAPNNFNIMESIAILIIVVLGGVGSITGSFVAATILGVVDAALQSFGALRMVIYALVLILIMIFKPSGIMGAKELSFKRFFNRKHKKVGAKS
;
A
#
# COMPACT_ATOMS: atom_id res chain seq x y z
N MET A 1 -1.37 -11.99 -10.35
CA MET A 1 -1.50 -12.02 -8.88
C MET A 1 -1.78 -10.67 -8.28
N VAL A 2 -0.98 -9.65 -8.59
CA VAL A 2 -1.14 -8.28 -8.06
C VAL A 2 -2.55 -7.72 -8.25
N CYS A 3 -3.20 -7.94 -9.40
CA CYS A 3 -4.60 -7.51 -9.61
C CYS A 3 -5.60 -8.26 -8.71
N VAL A 4 -5.41 -9.56 -8.50
CA VAL A 4 -6.30 -10.41 -7.69
C VAL A 4 -6.21 -10.04 -6.22
N THR A 5 -5.00 -9.90 -5.68
CA THR A 5 -4.78 -9.47 -4.29
C THR A 5 -5.33 -8.06 -4.08
N THR A 6 -5.15 -7.16 -5.05
CA THR A 6 -5.72 -5.80 -5.01
C THR A 6 -7.24 -5.83 -4.97
N ILE A 7 -7.91 -6.63 -5.81
CA ILE A 7 -9.38 -6.75 -5.82
C ILE A 7 -9.89 -7.27 -4.47
N ILE A 8 -9.24 -8.28 -3.90
CA ILE A 8 -9.59 -8.85 -2.59
C ILE A 8 -9.47 -7.79 -1.48
N ILE A 9 -8.35 -7.06 -1.45
CA ILE A 9 -8.11 -6.01 -0.45
C ILE A 9 -9.13 -4.87 -0.59
N VAL A 10 -9.37 -4.40 -1.82
CA VAL A 10 -10.35 -3.32 -2.07
C VAL A 10 -11.75 -3.75 -1.65
N ASN A 11 -12.15 -5.00 -1.94
CA ASN A 11 -13.44 -5.54 -1.52
C ASN A 11 -13.55 -5.59 0.01
N PHE A 12 -12.49 -6.06 0.69
CA PHE A 12 -12.44 -6.09 2.15
C PHE A 12 -12.55 -4.70 2.78
N ILE A 13 -11.83 -3.71 2.27
CA ILE A 13 -11.88 -2.32 2.77
C ILE A 13 -13.29 -1.72 2.62
N HIS A 14 -13.98 -2.00 1.50
CA HIS A 14 -15.34 -1.51 1.26
C HIS A 14 -16.43 -2.29 2.00
N SER A 15 -16.10 -3.44 2.59
CA SER A 15 -17.02 -4.27 3.36
C SER A 15 -17.39 -3.64 4.72
N ARG A 16 -18.40 -4.21 5.39
CA ARG A 16 -18.76 -3.82 6.77
C ARG A 16 -17.59 -4.01 7.74
N GLY A 17 -16.78 -5.04 7.52
CA GLY A 17 -15.62 -5.34 8.35
C GLY A 17 -14.44 -4.38 8.14
N GLY A 18 -14.21 -3.96 6.90
CA GLY A 18 -13.18 -2.94 6.60
C GLY A 18 -13.46 -1.60 7.27
N ARG A 19 -14.73 -1.18 7.34
CA ARG A 19 -15.13 0.03 8.08
C ARG A 19 -14.94 -0.09 9.59
N ALA A 20 -15.21 -1.27 10.16
CA ALA A 20 -14.96 -1.52 11.58
C ALA A 20 -13.46 -1.49 11.90
N ALA A 21 -12.62 -2.08 11.03
CA ALA A 21 -11.17 -2.01 11.15
C ALA A 21 -10.61 -0.58 10.99
N LEU A 22 -11.24 0.25 10.15
CA LEU A 22 -10.89 1.66 10.03
C LEU A 22 -11.23 2.45 11.30
N ALA A 23 -12.39 2.21 11.91
CA ALA A 23 -12.77 2.83 13.19
C ALA A 23 -11.76 2.49 14.31
N VAL A 24 -11.32 1.23 14.37
CA VAL A 24 -10.27 0.77 15.30
C VAL A 24 -8.92 1.45 15.04
N ARG A 25 -8.62 1.85 13.79
CA ARG A 25 -7.40 2.59 13.44
C ARG A 25 -7.41 4.05 13.88
N GLU A 26 -8.58 4.68 13.95
CA GLU A 26 -8.72 6.08 14.35
C GLU A 26 -8.71 6.22 15.88
N ASP A 27 -9.55 5.44 16.58
CA ASP A 27 -9.57 5.41 18.04
C ASP A 27 -10.07 4.04 18.54
N GLU A 28 -9.15 3.30 19.15
CA GLU A 28 -9.40 1.97 19.71
C GLU A 28 -10.39 2.00 20.88
N ILE A 29 -10.27 2.99 21.76
CA ILE A 29 -11.08 3.12 22.98
C ILE A 29 -12.51 3.50 22.60
N ALA A 30 -12.66 4.41 21.63
CA ALA A 30 -13.98 4.78 21.10
C ALA A 30 -14.65 3.60 20.37
N ALA A 31 -13.88 2.84 19.58
CA ALA A 31 -14.41 1.66 18.88
C ALA A 31 -14.90 0.57 19.87
N GLU A 32 -14.15 0.31 20.93
CA GLU A 32 -14.52 -0.65 21.97
C GLU A 32 -15.81 -0.22 22.70
N SER A 33 -15.91 1.08 23.02
CA SER A 33 -17.11 1.67 23.64
C SER A 33 -18.36 1.57 22.76
N MET A 34 -18.20 1.50 21.44
CA MET A 34 -19.27 1.29 20.46
C MET A 34 -19.61 -0.19 20.23
N GLY A 35 -19.07 -1.11 21.04
CA GLY A 35 -19.32 -2.55 20.98
C GLY A 35 -18.57 -3.27 19.86
N ILE A 36 -17.55 -2.64 19.25
CA ILE A 36 -16.71 -3.26 18.23
C ILE A 36 -15.62 -4.09 18.93
N ASN A 37 -15.54 -5.39 18.61
CA ASN A 37 -14.46 -6.21 19.12
C ASN A 37 -13.14 -5.88 18.41
N VAL A 38 -12.31 -5.06 19.06
CA VAL A 38 -11.03 -4.57 18.53
C VAL A 38 -10.08 -5.72 18.18
N PHE A 39 -9.93 -6.70 19.07
CA PHE A 39 -9.01 -7.81 18.88
C PHE A 39 -9.32 -8.61 17.61
N LYS A 40 -10.59 -8.93 17.37
CA LYS A 40 -11.02 -9.66 16.16
C LYS A 40 -10.66 -8.91 14.88
N TRP A 41 -10.85 -7.59 14.84
CA TRP A 41 -10.57 -6.79 13.64
C TRP A 41 -9.07 -6.56 13.43
N LYS A 42 -8.29 -6.38 14.50
CA LYS A 42 -6.82 -6.35 14.42
C LYS A 42 -6.26 -7.68 13.90
N LEU A 43 -6.74 -8.80 14.44
CA LEU A 43 -6.32 -10.13 13.98
C LEU A 43 -6.70 -10.36 12.51
N ALA A 44 -7.93 -10.01 12.11
CA ALA A 44 -8.36 -10.14 10.72
C ALA A 44 -7.50 -9.31 9.76
N ALA A 45 -7.17 -8.06 10.12
CA ALA A 45 -6.29 -7.21 9.32
C ALA A 45 -4.87 -7.80 9.20
N PHE A 46 -4.33 -8.34 10.30
CA PHE A 46 -3.04 -9.00 10.30
C PHE A 46 -3.02 -10.27 9.42
N VAL A 47 -4.03 -11.15 9.56
CA VAL A 47 -4.12 -12.38 8.75
C VAL A 47 -4.25 -12.07 7.27
N LEU A 48 -5.05 -11.06 6.89
CA LEU A 48 -5.16 -10.63 5.49
C LEU A 48 -3.82 -10.09 4.95
N GLY A 49 -3.11 -9.28 5.74
CA GLY A 49 -1.77 -8.82 5.39
C GLY A 49 -0.79 -9.99 5.20
N ALA A 50 -0.71 -10.88 6.19
CA ALA A 50 0.16 -12.05 6.15
C ALA A 50 -0.15 -12.99 4.99
N ALA A 51 -1.43 -13.23 4.69
CA ALA A 51 -1.85 -14.07 3.56
C ALA A 51 -1.38 -13.48 2.23
N THR A 52 -1.52 -12.16 2.03
CA THR A 52 -1.07 -11.51 0.79
C THR A 52 0.46 -11.46 0.68
N ALA A 53 1.17 -11.27 1.80
CA ALA A 53 2.62 -11.35 1.86
C ALA A 53 3.15 -12.77 1.57
N ALA A 54 2.48 -13.81 2.09
CA ALA A 54 2.84 -15.21 1.83
C ALA A 54 2.69 -15.57 0.36
N VAL A 55 1.61 -15.12 -0.30
CA VAL A 55 1.40 -15.31 -1.75
C VAL A 55 2.47 -14.59 -2.56
N ALA A 56 2.87 -13.38 -2.16
CA ALA A 56 3.96 -12.65 -2.82
C ALA A 56 5.32 -13.37 -2.63
N GLY A 57 5.62 -13.81 -1.42
CA GLY A 57 6.86 -14.51 -1.08
C GLY A 57 7.00 -15.87 -1.75
N SER A 58 5.93 -16.66 -1.84
CA SER A 58 5.97 -17.95 -2.54
C SER A 58 6.24 -17.78 -4.03
N MET A 59 5.64 -16.75 -4.65
CA MET A 59 5.88 -16.42 -6.05
C MET A 59 7.32 -15.94 -6.28
N GLN A 60 7.88 -15.12 -5.37
CA GLN A 60 9.28 -14.69 -5.41
C GLN A 60 10.24 -15.87 -5.27
N ALA A 61 9.94 -16.82 -4.38
CA ALA A 61 10.73 -18.03 -4.22
C ALA A 61 10.71 -18.91 -5.49
N SER A 62 9.56 -19.03 -6.15
CA SER A 62 9.45 -19.72 -7.45
C SER A 62 10.23 -19.01 -8.56
N TYR A 63 10.31 -17.67 -8.53
CA TYR A 63 11.05 -16.89 -9.53
C TYR A 63 12.57 -17.03 -9.35
N LEU A 64 13.08 -16.94 -8.12
CA LEU A 64 14.52 -16.97 -7.86
C LEU A 64 15.14 -18.36 -8.04
N GLN A 65 14.34 -19.44 -7.97
CA GLN A 65 14.71 -20.88 -8.06
C GLN A 65 15.78 -21.36 -7.05
N THR A 66 16.52 -20.46 -6.44
CA THR A 66 17.54 -20.68 -5.41
C THR A 66 17.38 -19.60 -4.35
N ILE A 67 17.17 -20.03 -3.11
CA ILE A 67 16.99 -19.14 -1.97
C ILE A 67 18.36 -18.95 -1.31
N ALA A 68 19.04 -17.85 -1.64
CA ALA A 68 20.25 -17.42 -0.98
C ALA A 68 19.92 -16.32 0.05
N PRO A 69 20.56 -16.31 1.24
CA PRO A 69 20.35 -15.26 2.24
C PRO A 69 20.70 -13.87 1.71
N ASN A 70 21.58 -13.79 0.71
CA ASN A 70 21.95 -12.54 0.05
C ASN A 70 20.80 -11.88 -0.76
N ASN A 71 19.72 -12.61 -1.03
CA ASN A 71 18.55 -12.06 -1.72
C ASN A 71 17.58 -11.35 -0.76
N PHE A 72 17.73 -11.57 0.55
CA PHE A 72 16.88 -11.01 1.62
C PHE A 72 17.67 -10.07 2.52
N ASN A 73 18.35 -9.11 1.89
CA ASN A 73 19.13 -8.10 2.60
C ASN A 73 18.23 -6.99 3.15
N ILE A 74 18.73 -6.28 4.17
CA ILE A 74 18.05 -5.10 4.76
C ILE A 74 17.68 -4.06 3.68
N MET A 75 18.50 -3.93 2.64
CA MET A 75 18.28 -2.99 1.55
C MET A 75 16.97 -3.27 0.79
N GLU A 76 16.58 -4.55 0.64
CA GLU A 76 15.33 -4.94 -0.01
C GLU A 76 14.13 -4.53 0.85
N SER A 77 14.21 -4.76 2.17
CA SER A 77 13.17 -4.32 3.11
C SER A 77 13.01 -2.80 3.11
N ILE A 78 14.12 -2.04 3.01
CA ILE A 78 14.08 -0.58 2.88
C ILE A 78 13.41 -0.17 1.56
N ALA A 79 13.73 -0.82 0.44
CA ALA A 79 13.09 -0.52 -0.85
C ALA A 79 11.56 -0.70 -0.79
N ILE A 80 11.08 -1.78 -0.15
CA ILE A 80 9.65 -2.01 0.09
C ILE A 80 9.06 -0.89 0.96
N LEU A 81 9.75 -0.47 2.02
CA LEU A 81 9.31 0.65 2.86
C LEU A 81 9.22 1.96 2.08
N ILE A 82 10.20 2.25 1.21
CA ILE A 82 10.19 3.46 0.37
C ILE A 82 8.96 3.44 -0.54
N ILE A 83 8.64 2.30 -1.19
CA ILE A 83 7.45 2.18 -2.05
C ILE A 83 6.17 2.51 -1.26
N VAL A 84 6.02 1.97 -0.05
CA VAL A 84 4.83 2.19 0.79
C VAL A 84 4.74 3.63 1.28
N VAL A 85 5.85 4.20 1.75
CA VAL A 85 5.90 5.57 2.28
C VAL A 85 5.74 6.61 1.17
N LEU A 86 6.37 6.41 0.01
CA LEU A 86 6.22 7.26 -1.17
C LEU A 86 4.79 7.17 -1.74
N GLY A 87 4.20 5.98 -1.75
CA GLY A 87 2.80 5.77 -2.15
C GLY A 87 1.79 6.43 -1.21
N GLY A 88 2.10 6.44 0.09
CA GLY A 88 1.27 6.99 1.16
C GLY A 88 0.56 5.89 1.96
N VAL A 89 0.61 6.01 3.29
CA VAL A 89 0.07 5.02 4.23
C VAL A 89 -1.45 4.90 4.06
N GLY A 90 -1.91 3.83 3.42
CA GLY A 90 -3.32 3.56 3.17
C GLY A 90 -3.83 3.89 1.75
N SER A 91 -2.96 4.27 0.80
CA SER A 91 -3.35 4.47 -0.61
C SER A 91 -2.83 3.35 -1.49
N ILE A 92 -3.73 2.48 -1.96
CA ILE A 92 -3.36 1.36 -2.85
C ILE A 92 -2.84 1.89 -4.20
N THR A 93 -3.55 2.85 -4.80
CA THR A 93 -3.17 3.44 -6.09
C THR A 93 -1.86 4.23 -6.00
N GLY A 94 -1.61 4.88 -4.86
CA GLY A 94 -0.34 5.55 -4.58
C GLY A 94 0.83 4.57 -4.59
N SER A 95 0.69 3.41 -3.92
CA SER A 95 1.72 2.37 -3.88
C SER A 95 2.04 1.78 -5.25
N PHE A 96 1.04 1.63 -6.14
CA PHE A 96 1.27 1.18 -7.51
C PHE A 96 2.12 2.16 -8.33
N VAL A 97 1.79 3.45 -8.25
CA VAL A 97 2.54 4.50 -8.94
C VAL A 97 3.95 4.59 -8.37
N ALA A 98 4.10 4.53 -7.04
CA ALA A 98 5.37 4.52 -6.35
C ALA A 98 6.26 3.35 -6.79
N ALA A 99 5.71 2.12 -6.79
CA ALA A 99 6.41 0.92 -7.22
C ALA A 99 6.86 1.01 -8.69
N THR A 100 6.03 1.58 -9.56
CA THR A 100 6.37 1.74 -10.98
C THR A 100 7.52 2.74 -11.16
N ILE A 101 7.44 3.90 -10.50
CA ILE A 101 8.49 4.94 -10.59
C ILE A 101 9.80 4.40 -10.02
N LEU A 102 9.77 3.81 -8.82
CA LEU A 102 10.97 3.26 -8.19
C LEU A 102 11.54 2.09 -8.99
N GLY A 103 10.71 1.22 -9.56
CA GLY A 103 11.17 0.13 -10.42
C GLY A 103 11.90 0.63 -11.67
N VAL A 104 11.45 1.74 -12.28
CA VAL A 104 12.16 2.36 -13.42
C VAL A 104 13.48 2.98 -12.98
N VAL A 105 13.50 3.65 -11.82
CA VAL A 105 14.72 4.21 -11.23
C VAL A 105 15.71 3.08 -10.92
N ASP A 106 15.26 1.97 -10.34
CA ASP A 106 16.09 0.81 -10.02
C ASP A 106 16.70 0.17 -11.26
N ALA A 107 15.92 0.02 -12.32
CA ALA A 107 16.42 -0.50 -13.60
C ALA A 107 17.50 0.42 -14.21
N ALA A 108 17.34 1.74 -14.09
CA ALA A 108 18.34 2.71 -14.55
C ALA A 108 19.60 2.74 -13.67
N LEU A 109 19.45 2.49 -12.38
CA LEU A 109 20.54 2.48 -11.40
C LEU A 109 21.24 1.12 -11.27
N GLN A 110 20.75 0.08 -11.94
CA GLN A 110 21.31 -1.27 -11.88
C GLN A 110 22.80 -1.32 -12.26
N SER A 111 23.27 -0.40 -13.10
CA SER A 111 24.68 -0.28 -13.49
C SER A 111 25.59 0.32 -12.40
N PHE A 112 25.05 0.94 -11.35
CA PHE A 112 25.79 1.66 -10.31
C PHE A 112 25.56 1.04 -8.93
N GLY A 113 26.13 -0.15 -8.69
CA GLY A 113 25.83 -1.00 -7.53
C GLY A 113 25.97 -0.34 -6.14
N ALA A 114 27.05 0.41 -5.89
CA ALA A 114 27.27 1.07 -4.61
C ALA A 114 26.44 2.36 -4.42
N LEU A 115 26.19 3.10 -5.52
CA LEU A 115 25.39 4.34 -5.47
C LEU A 115 23.92 4.05 -5.13
N ARG A 116 23.41 2.85 -5.46
CA ARG A 116 22.05 2.41 -5.10
C ARG A 116 21.73 2.58 -3.61
N MET A 117 22.64 2.14 -2.72
CA MET A 117 22.40 2.21 -1.27
C MET A 117 22.25 3.65 -0.78
N VAL A 118 23.14 4.53 -1.25
CA VAL A 118 23.12 5.95 -0.88
C VAL A 118 21.86 6.62 -1.40
N ILE A 119 21.44 6.29 -2.62
CA ILE A 119 20.25 6.87 -3.24
C ILE A 119 18.98 6.45 -2.50
N TYR A 120 18.84 5.18 -2.08
CA TYR A 120 17.68 4.77 -1.28
C TYR A 120 17.59 5.48 0.07
N ALA A 121 18.71 5.62 0.78
CA ALA A 121 18.73 6.37 2.03
C ALA A 121 18.33 7.83 1.81
N LEU A 122 18.87 8.49 0.78
CA LEU A 122 18.53 9.86 0.40
C LEU A 122 17.05 10.01 0.03
N VAL A 123 16.53 9.10 -0.78
CA VAL A 123 15.12 9.10 -1.22
C VAL A 123 14.20 8.95 -0.01
N LEU A 124 14.48 8.04 0.91
CA LEU A 124 13.68 7.85 2.13
C LEU A 124 13.66 9.13 2.98
N ILE A 125 14.82 9.74 3.23
CA ILE A 125 14.94 10.98 4.00
C ILE A 125 14.19 12.12 3.31
N LEU A 126 14.35 12.27 2.00
CA LEU A 126 13.64 13.26 1.19
C LEU A 126 12.13 13.09 1.31
N ILE A 127 11.61 11.87 1.21
CA ILE A 127 10.15 11.64 1.33
C ILE A 127 9.65 11.99 2.73
N MET A 128 10.38 11.61 3.78
CA MET A 128 10.02 11.94 5.16
C MET A 128 10.00 13.45 5.41
N ILE A 129 10.94 14.20 4.82
CA ILE A 129 11.00 15.66 4.92
C ILE A 129 9.90 16.35 4.11
N PHE A 130 9.75 15.99 2.83
CA PHE A 130 8.89 16.74 1.92
C PHE A 130 7.40 16.47 2.16
N LYS A 131 7.02 15.23 2.51
CA LYS A 131 5.62 14.88 2.78
C LYS A 131 5.50 13.50 3.44
N PRO A 132 5.42 13.41 4.79
CA PRO A 132 5.31 12.13 5.49
C PRO A 132 4.02 11.34 5.17
N SER A 133 3.04 11.98 4.53
CA SER A 133 1.80 11.33 4.06
C SER A 133 1.91 10.69 2.65
N GLY A 134 3.03 10.83 1.93
CA GLY A 134 3.22 10.27 0.58
C GLY A 134 2.55 11.04 -0.56
N ILE A 135 2.81 10.60 -1.80
CA ILE A 135 2.34 11.22 -3.06
C ILE A 135 0.80 11.31 -3.09
N MET A 136 0.10 10.25 -2.65
CA MET A 136 -1.36 10.20 -2.56
C MET A 136 -1.90 10.22 -1.12
N GLY A 137 -1.30 11.02 -0.24
CA GLY A 137 -1.71 11.14 1.17
C GLY A 137 -3.22 11.31 1.38
N ALA A 138 -3.82 10.34 2.08
CA ALA A 138 -5.21 10.24 2.57
C ALA A 138 -6.35 10.42 1.54
N LYS A 139 -6.06 10.80 0.30
CA LYS A 139 -7.02 10.89 -0.80
C LYS A 139 -6.74 9.74 -1.75
N GLU A 140 -7.42 8.61 -1.55
CA GLU A 140 -7.63 7.70 -2.66
C GLU A 140 -8.12 8.56 -3.85
N LEU A 141 -7.51 8.40 -5.02
CA LEU A 141 -8.18 8.77 -6.27
C LEU A 141 -9.41 7.89 -6.39
N SER A 142 -10.45 8.25 -5.67
CA SER A 142 -11.76 7.69 -5.85
C SER A 142 -12.17 8.11 -7.26
N PHE A 143 -11.97 7.21 -8.21
CA PHE A 143 -12.50 7.28 -9.58
C PHE A 143 -14.04 7.48 -9.58
N LYS A 144 -14.67 7.33 -8.40
CA LYS A 144 -16.02 7.78 -8.07
C LYS A 144 -16.26 9.27 -8.34
N ARG A 145 -15.24 10.16 -8.31
CA ARG A 145 -15.39 11.57 -8.72
C ARG A 145 -15.52 11.74 -10.24
N PHE A 146 -14.93 10.84 -11.02
CA PHE A 146 -15.03 10.88 -12.48
C PHE A 146 -16.38 10.32 -12.96
N PHE A 147 -16.88 9.26 -12.31
CA PHE A 147 -18.17 8.66 -12.67
C PHE A 147 -19.40 9.40 -12.12
N ASN A 148 -19.29 10.10 -10.97
CA ASN A 148 -20.44 10.82 -10.39
C ASN A 148 -20.71 12.19 -11.02
N ARG A 149 -19.92 12.63 -12.02
CA ARG A 149 -20.24 13.81 -12.84
C ARG A 149 -21.31 13.54 -13.90
N LYS A 150 -21.60 12.27 -14.22
CA LYS A 150 -22.57 11.92 -15.27
C LYS A 150 -24.03 11.91 -14.79
N HIS A 151 -24.29 11.78 -13.48
CA HIS A 151 -25.65 11.70 -12.95
C HIS A 151 -26.28 13.03 -12.49
N LYS A 152 -25.54 14.16 -12.50
CA LYS A 152 -26.08 15.48 -12.09
C LYS A 152 -26.53 16.37 -13.27
N LYS A 153 -26.71 15.82 -14.47
CA LYS A 153 -27.12 16.58 -15.68
C LYS A 153 -28.53 16.29 -16.21
N VAL A 154 -29.38 15.53 -15.51
CA VAL A 154 -30.73 15.18 -16.00
C VAL A 154 -31.88 15.75 -15.14
N GLY A 155 -31.59 16.42 -14.00
CA GLY A 155 -32.63 16.95 -13.09
C GLY A 155 -32.91 18.45 -13.17
N ALA A 156 -32.39 19.17 -14.18
CA ALA A 156 -32.57 20.62 -14.32
C ALA A 156 -33.07 20.96 -15.72
N LYS A 157 -34.26 20.49 -16.07
CA LYS A 157 -35.13 21.00 -17.13
C LYS A 157 -36.47 20.26 -17.10
N SER A 158 -37.37 20.70 -16.24
CA SER A 158 -38.76 21.08 -16.55
C SER A 158 -39.50 21.41 -15.27
#